data_AF-A0A433RSL8-F1
#
_entry.id   AF-A0A433RSL8-F1
#
_cell.length_a   1.000
_cell.length_b   1.000
_cell.length_c   1.000
_cell.angle_alpha   90.00
_cell.angle_beta   90.00
_cell.angle_gamma   90.00
#
_symmetry.space_group_name_H-M   'P 1'
#
loop_
_entity.id
_entity.type
_entity.pdbx_description
1 polymer ?
#
loop_
_entity_poly.entity_id
_entity_poly.type
_entity_poly.pdbx_seq_one_letter_code
_entity_poly.pdbx_strand_id
1 'polypeptide(L)' 'MKDKNTAFFYIGIMFSLFLTLVFAPITSLFIQILLFLATLLMAYNAYYMYKRAAYIKSDSPFEDFFTSK' A
#
# COMPACT_ATOMS: atom_id res chain seq x y z
N MET A 1 -3.42 -5.61 -15.09
CA MET A 1 -4.44 -4.73 -14.45
C MET A 1 -4.90 -5.24 -13.07
N LYS A 2 -4.96 -6.56 -12.80
CA LYS A 2 -5.34 -7.12 -11.49
C LYS A 2 -4.48 -6.62 -10.31
N ASP A 3 -3.17 -6.49 -10.50
CA ASP A 3 -2.24 -6.15 -9.40
C ASP A 3 -2.33 -4.69 -8.93
N LYS A 4 -2.71 -3.76 -9.83
CA LYS A 4 -2.89 -2.34 -9.48
C LYS A 4 -4.14 -2.13 -8.62
N ASN A 5 -5.26 -2.80 -8.95
CA ASN A 5 -6.47 -2.74 -8.14
C ASN A 5 -6.25 -3.31 -6.74
N THR A 6 -5.51 -4.41 -6.63
CA THR A 6 -5.14 -4.99 -5.34
C THR A 6 -4.31 -4.02 -4.50
N ALA A 7 -3.34 -3.33 -5.10
CA ALA A 7 -2.54 -2.32 -4.40
C ALA A 7 -3.39 -1.15 -3.89
N PHE A 8 -4.29 -0.60 -4.71
CA PHE A 8 -5.20 0.47 -4.28
C PHE A 8 -6.15 0.02 -3.17
N PHE A 9 -6.63 -1.22 -3.20
CA PHE A 9 -7.44 -1.79 -2.14
C PHE A 9 -6.69 -1.86 -0.80
N TYR A 10 -5.43 -2.33 -0.80
CA TYR A 10 -4.60 -2.34 0.41
C TYR A 10 -4.29 -0.94 0.94
N ILE A 11 -4.08 0.06 0.06
CA ILE A 11 -3.92 1.46 0.46
C ILE A 11 -5.18 1.98 1.15
N GLY A 12 -6.37 1.67 0.62
CA GLY A 12 -7.65 2.06 1.23
C GLY A 12 -7.87 1.45 2.62
N ILE A 13 -7.51 0.18 2.81
CA ILE A 13 -7.56 -0.48 4.12
C ILE A 13 -6.58 0.17 5.09
N MET A 14 -5.33 0.43 4.65
CA MET A 14 -4.33 1.07 5.49
C MET A 14 -4.80 2.45 5.98
N PHE A 15 -5.40 3.24 5.10
CA PHE A 15 -5.92 4.57 5.45
C PHE A 15 -7.08 4.48 6.45
N SER A 16 -7.96 3.49 6.29
CA SER A 16 -9.08 3.24 7.22
C SER A 16 -8.59 2.81 8.61
N LEU A 17 -7.57 1.95 8.68
CA LEU A 17 -6.93 1.56 9.94
C LEU A 17 -6.24 2.73 10.62
N PHE A 18 -5.56 3.58 9.86
CA PHE A 18 -4.93 4.79 10.38
C PHE A 18 -5.96 5.75 10.98
N LEU A 19 -7.08 5.99 10.28
CA LEU A 19 -8.19 6.80 10.81
C LEU A 19 -8.76 6.20 12.10
N THR A 20 -8.88 4.88 12.17
CA THR A 20 -9.37 4.19 13.37
C THR A 20 -8.40 4.39 14.53
N LEU A 21 -7.09 4.31 14.28
CA LEU A 21 -6.07 4.53 15.30
C LEU A 21 -6.10 5.96 15.88
N VAL A 22 -6.37 6.96 15.03
CA VAL A 22 -6.33 8.39 15.39
C VAL A 22 -7.63 8.85 16.06
N PHE A 23 -8.77 8.39 15.56
CA PHE A 23 -10.08 8.94 15.93
C PHE A 23 -10.94 8.01 16.79
N ALA A 24 -10.70 6.70 16.79
CA ALA A 24 -11.50 5.80 17.61
C ALA A 24 -11.12 5.94 19.09
N PRO A 25 -12.10 6.04 20.01
CA PRO A 25 -11.85 6.08 21.44
C PRO A 25 -11.46 4.68 21.95
N ILE A 26 -10.23 4.26 21.64
CA ILE A 26 -9.69 2.96 22.03
C ILE A 26 -9.14 3.10 23.45
N THR A 27 -9.82 2.51 24.42
CA THR A 27 -9.42 2.55 25.84
C THR A 27 -8.31 1.55 26.17
N SER A 28 -8.16 0.50 25.37
CA SER A 28 -7.15 -0.55 25.58
C SER A 28 -5.85 -0.26 24.84
N LEU A 29 -4.78 0.01 25.60
CA LEU A 29 -3.42 0.20 25.06
C LEU A 29 -2.96 -1.00 24.21
N PHE A 30 -3.33 -2.22 24.59
CA PHE A 30 -2.97 -3.43 23.85
C PHE A 30 -3.56 -3.42 22.43
N ILE A 31 -4.83 -3.02 22.29
CA ILE A 31 -5.51 -2.94 20.98
C ILE A 31 -4.87 -1.84 20.13
N GLN A 32 -4.49 -0.71 20.73
CA GLN A 32 -3.84 0.39 20.03
C GLN A 32 -2.47 -0.01 19.47
N ILE A 33 -1.66 -0.74 20.25
CA ILE A 33 -0.37 -1.29 19.81
C ILE A 33 -0.56 -2.29 18.67
N LEU A 34 -1.54 -3.20 18.78
CA LEU A 34 -1.85 -4.16 17.72
C LEU A 34 -2.29 -3.48 16.41
N LEU A 35 -3.15 -2.46 16.49
CA LEU A 35 -3.58 -1.69 15.33
C LEU A 35 -2.41 -0.93 14.69
N PHE A 36 -1.50 -0.39 15.50
CA PHE A 36 -0.29 0.27 15.01
C PHE A 36 0.61 -0.72 14.25
N LEU A 37 0.84 -1.91 14.81
CA LEU A 37 1.59 -2.99 14.17
C LEU A 37 0.94 -3.46 12.86
N ALA A 38 -0.39 -3.63 12.85
CA ALA A 38 -1.13 -3.98 11.64
C ALA A 38 -0.97 -2.92 10.55
N THR A 39 -1.01 -1.64 10.93
CA THR A 39 -0.81 -0.51 10.00
C THR A 39 0.61 -0.52 9.42
N LEU A 40 1.64 -0.76 10.25
CA LEU A 40 3.04 -0.89 9.81
C LEU A 40 3.25 -2.04 8.82
N LEU A 41 2.68 -3.21 9.11
CA LEU A 41 2.77 -4.39 8.23
C LEU A 41 2.07 -4.16 6.88
N MET A 42 0.91 -3.49 6.89
CA MET A 42 0.22 -3.11 5.66
C MET A 42 0.99 -2.06 4.86
N ALA A 43 1.57 -1.06 5.51
CA ALA A 43 2.41 -0.05 4.84
C ALA A 43 3.63 -0.70 4.18
N TYR A 44 4.29 -1.64 4.87
CA TYR A 44 5.42 -2.40 4.32
C TYR A 44 5.00 -3.23 3.10
N ASN A 45 3.88 -3.96 3.18
CA ASN A 45 3.36 -4.73 2.04
C ASN A 45 2.96 -3.83 0.86
N ALA A 46 2.28 -2.71 1.13
CA ALA A 46 1.92 -1.74 0.11
C ALA A 46 3.16 -1.15 -0.57
N TYR A 47 4.22 -0.84 0.18
CA TYR A 47 5.49 -0.39 -0.36
C TYR A 47 6.15 -1.43 -1.28
N TYR A 48 6.18 -2.70 -0.86
CA TYR A 48 6.72 -3.79 -1.70
C TYR A 48 5.90 -4.00 -2.97
N MET A 49 4.57 -3.96 -2.88
CA MET A 49 3.69 -4.05 -4.05
C MET A 49 3.88 -2.88 -5.00
N TYR A 50 4.00 -1.65 -4.47
CA TYR A 50 4.28 -0.46 -5.26
C TYR A 50 5.63 -0.56 -5.96
N LYS A 51 6.69 -0.94 -5.23
CA LYS A 51 8.03 -1.13 -5.80
C LYS A 51 8.04 -2.21 -6.87
N ARG A 52 7.36 -3.34 -6.64
CA ARG A 52 7.21 -4.42 -7.63
C ARG A 52 6.43 -3.96 -8.86
N ALA A 53 5.36 -3.20 -8.70
CA ALA A 53 4.61 -2.61 -9.81
C ALA A 53 5.43 -1.57 -10.59
N ALA A 54 6.32 -0.84 -9.92
CA ALA A 54 7.26 0.08 -10.55
C ALA A 54 8.37 -0.67 -11.33
N TYR A 55 8.90 -1.77 -10.80
CA TYR A 55 9.84 -2.65 -11.53
C TYR A 55 9.20 -3.32 -12.74
N ILE A 56 7.95 -3.79 -12.63
CA ILE A 56 7.20 -4.33 -13.79
C ILE A 56 7.06 -3.25 -14.89
N LYS A 57 7.03 -1.97 -14.53
CA LYS A 57 7.03 -0.86 -15.49
C LYS A 57 8.44 -0.51 -16.01
N SER A 58 9.51 -0.87 -15.30
CA SER A 58 10.89 -0.68 -15.78
C SER A 58 11.40 -1.82 -16.65
N ASP A 59 10.78 -3.01 -16.62
CA ASP A 59 11.05 -4.12 -17.53
C ASP A 59 10.36 -3.95 -18.91
N SER A 60 9.72 -2.82 -19.17
CA SER A 60 9.35 -2.37 -20.52
C SER A 60 10.22 -1.19 -20.99
N PRO A 61 11.55 -1.32 -21.10
CA PRO A 61 12.37 -0.33 -21.80
C PRO A 61 12.11 -0.34 -23.32
N PHE A 62 11.16 -1.14 -23.81
CA PHE A 62 10.82 -1.27 -25.23
C PHE A 62 9.60 -0.46 -25.69
N GLU A 63 8.77 0.11 -24.81
CA GLU A 63 7.62 0.93 -25.28
C GLU A 63 7.95 2.43 -25.41
N ASP A 64 8.85 2.96 -24.58
CA ASP A 64 9.24 4.38 -24.63
C ASP A 64 10.28 4.69 -25.74
N PHE A 65 10.99 3.70 -26.26
CA PHE A 65 11.96 3.91 -27.35
C PHE A 65 11.34 3.86 -28.75
N PHE A 66 10.17 3.24 -28.94
CA PHE A 66 9.55 3.05 -30.26
C PHE A 66 8.37 4.01 -30.53
N THR A 67 7.98 4.86 -29.58
CA THR A 67 6.86 5.82 -29.74
C THR A 67 7.28 7.29 -29.78
N SER A 68 8.57 7.60 -29.60
CA SER A 68 9.12 8.94 -29.82
C SER A 68 9.73 9.07 -31.22
N LYS A 69 8.87 9.31 -32.21
CA LYS A 69 9.10 9.84 -33.58
C LYS A 69 10.31 9.35 -34.39
#